data_AF-A0A968XPY1-F1
#
_entry.id   AF-A0A968XPY1-F1
#
_cell.length_a   1.000
_cell.length_b   1.000
_cell.length_c   1.000
_cell.angle_alpha   90.00
_cell.angle_beta   90.00
_cell.angle_gamma   90.00
#
_symmetry.space_group_name_H-M   'P 1'
#
loop_
_entity.id
_entity.type
_entity.pdbx_description
1 polymer ?
#
loop_
_entity_poly.entity_id
_entity_poly.type
_entity_poly.pdbx_seq_one_letter_code
_entity_poly.pdbx_strand_id
1 'polypeptide(L)'
;MKINLKSLLPGFVLLSLVGVLIARGVQFAQNSSARNGSSGTVSPGGDAAVTERLIPILKKHNLPAMTAAIVTTRGIEAVCAVGVRKRGTDVPVASGDLWHLGSDGKAMTATLVAKLVEQGRLKWDTTMAGVFPELAGTMHPKFKPVTVAQLLQHRGGLPANLNLRDYLATMCVRCARGPCASTSPSRPRRSRAQSSKYSNLGYIIAAAVIEKLTDRTWEQLITEELFTPLGMTSAGFGGTGTPGRVDQPWPHFSNGKPAPQNGPATDTRP
;
A
#
# COMPACT_ATOMS: atom_id res chain seq x y z
N MET A 1 7.13 -26.53 -9.94
CA MET A 1 5.74 -26.16 -10.30
C MET A 1 5.80 -24.88 -11.14
N LYS A 2 5.65 -24.98 -12.48
CA LYS A 2 5.73 -23.82 -13.39
C LYS A 2 4.40 -23.06 -13.34
N ILE A 3 4.42 -21.79 -12.95
CA ILE A 3 3.22 -20.93 -12.94
C ILE A 3 3.08 -20.28 -14.32
N ASN A 4 1.95 -20.51 -14.97
CA ASN A 4 1.60 -19.95 -16.26
C ASN A 4 0.95 -18.57 -16.07
N LEU A 5 1.64 -17.49 -16.47
CA LEU A 5 1.22 -16.10 -16.28
C LEU A 5 0.10 -15.62 -17.24
N LYS A 6 -0.43 -16.47 -18.13
CA LYS A 6 -1.40 -16.06 -19.15
C LYS A 6 -2.86 -15.94 -18.66
N SER A 7 -3.17 -16.19 -17.39
CA SER A 7 -4.56 -16.23 -16.89
C SER A 7 -4.99 -15.05 -16.00
N LEU A 8 -4.28 -13.92 -16.00
CA LEU A 8 -4.71 -12.72 -15.28
C LEU A 8 -5.44 -11.76 -16.24
N LEU A 9 -6.76 -11.67 -16.08
CA LEU A 9 -7.63 -10.61 -16.62
C LEU A 9 -7.09 -9.21 -16.26
N PRO A 10 -7.47 -8.12 -16.98
CA PRO A 10 -6.82 -6.82 -16.92
C PRO A 10 -7.18 -6.09 -15.62
N GLY A 11 -6.56 -6.50 -14.51
CA GLY A 11 -6.52 -5.76 -13.26
C GLY A 11 -5.23 -4.97 -13.19
N PHE A 12 -5.30 -3.74 -12.70
CA PHE A 12 -4.14 -2.94 -12.38
C PHE A 12 -3.16 -3.75 -11.52
N VAL A 13 -1.99 -4.06 -12.06
CA VAL A 13 -0.87 -4.62 -11.30
C VAL A 13 0.07 -3.46 -11.02
N LEU A 14 -0.07 -2.86 -9.83
CA LEU A 14 0.99 -2.04 -9.26
C LEU A 14 1.93 -2.98 -8.52
N LEU A 15 3.12 -3.20 -9.06
CA LEU A 15 4.17 -3.99 -8.44
C LEU A 15 5.10 -3.02 -7.69
N SER A 16 4.78 -2.67 -6.44
CA SER A 16 5.76 -2.09 -5.53
C SER A 16 6.62 -3.24 -4.99
N LEU A 17 7.85 -3.34 -5.49
CA LEU A 17 8.82 -4.31 -5.01
C LEU A 17 9.83 -3.56 -4.13
N VAL A 18 9.53 -3.47 -2.83
CA VAL A 18 10.50 -2.98 -1.84
C VAL A 18 11.41 -4.17 -1.49
N GLY A 19 12.54 -4.26 -2.17
CA GLY A 19 13.61 -5.16 -1.77
C GLY A 19 14.42 -4.53 -0.63
N VAL A 20 14.26 -5.02 0.59
CA VAL A 20 15.21 -4.72 1.68
C VAL A 20 16.48 -5.52 1.39
N LEU A 21 17.46 -4.88 0.76
CA LEU A 21 18.81 -5.41 0.63
C LEU A 21 19.57 -5.10 1.91
N ILE A 22 19.69 -6.08 2.81
CA ILE A 22 20.65 -6.03 3.91
C ILE A 22 22.03 -6.26 3.31
N ALA A 23 22.69 -5.17 2.90
CA ALA A 23 24.07 -5.23 2.43
C ALA A 23 25.01 -5.50 3.60
N ARG A 24 25.57 -6.71 3.68
CA ARG A 24 26.77 -6.96 4.48
C ARG A 24 27.97 -6.36 3.75
N GLY A 25 28.59 -5.35 4.36
CA GLY A 25 29.97 -4.91 4.13
C GLY A 25 30.29 -4.47 2.71
N VAL A 26 29.96 -3.23 2.37
CA VAL A 26 30.66 -2.51 1.29
C VAL A 26 31.33 -1.29 1.91
N GLN A 27 32.65 -1.30 1.94
CA GLN A 27 33.47 -0.16 2.36
C GLN A 27 33.47 0.86 1.22
N PHE A 28 32.92 2.06 1.44
CA PHE A 28 33.08 3.19 0.51
C PHE A 28 34.03 4.23 1.09
N ALA A 29 35.00 4.62 0.27
CA ALA A 29 35.92 5.70 0.57
C ALA A 29 35.17 7.04 0.64
N GLN A 30 35.48 7.84 1.65
CA GLN A 30 34.95 9.19 1.80
C GLN A 30 35.57 10.10 0.75
N ASN A 31 34.75 10.91 0.08
CA ASN A 31 35.25 12.17 -0.46
C ASN A 31 34.18 13.26 -0.35
N SER A 32 34.57 14.32 0.36
CA SER A 32 33.79 15.51 0.66
C SER A 32 34.24 16.67 -0.23
N SER A 33 33.31 17.32 -0.94
CA SER A 33 33.47 18.73 -1.35
C SER A 33 32.15 19.32 -1.89
N ALA A 34 31.96 20.61 -1.66
CA ALA A 34 30.74 21.36 -1.91
C ALA A 34 30.78 22.27 -3.17
N ARG A 35 29.58 22.61 -3.68
CA ARG A 35 29.09 23.79 -4.45
C ARG A 35 29.15 23.89 -6.00
N ASN A 36 27.96 24.22 -6.53
CA ASN A 36 27.52 25.14 -7.62
C ASN A 36 27.89 24.96 -9.12
N GLY A 37 26.84 25.03 -9.99
CA GLY A 37 26.86 25.80 -11.26
C GLY A 37 26.63 25.08 -12.61
N SER A 38 25.38 25.08 -13.10
CA SER A 38 24.85 25.02 -14.50
C SER A 38 25.60 24.32 -15.67
N SER A 39 24.94 23.33 -16.31
CA SER A 39 24.44 23.36 -17.71
C SER A 39 23.88 21.98 -18.10
N GLY A 40 22.98 21.94 -19.08
CA GLY A 40 21.97 20.88 -19.27
C GLY A 40 22.49 19.48 -19.58
N THR A 41 22.16 18.55 -18.69
CA THR A 41 22.05 17.10 -18.90
C THR A 41 21.05 16.57 -17.88
N VAL A 42 20.21 15.62 -18.27
CA VAL A 42 19.21 14.96 -17.41
C VAL A 42 19.85 14.55 -16.08
N SER A 43 19.60 15.30 -15.01
CA SER A 43 20.14 14.97 -13.69
C SER A 43 19.21 13.94 -13.04
N PRO A 44 19.70 12.74 -12.73
CA PRO A 44 18.96 11.83 -11.87
C PRO A 44 18.80 12.50 -10.51
N GLY A 45 17.58 12.61 -10.01
CA GLY A 45 17.37 13.10 -8.66
C GLY A 45 17.86 12.05 -7.68
N GLY A 46 19.01 12.28 -7.02
CA GLY A 46 19.48 11.44 -5.92
C GLY A 46 20.89 10.85 -6.05
N ASP A 47 21.16 9.79 -5.29
CA ASP A 47 22.46 9.11 -5.26
C ASP A 47 22.80 8.46 -6.62
N ALA A 48 23.98 8.79 -7.16
CA ALA A 48 24.40 8.37 -8.50
C ALA A 48 24.65 6.85 -8.60
N ALA A 49 25.23 6.23 -7.56
CA ALA A 49 25.53 4.80 -7.58
C ALA A 49 24.25 3.96 -7.54
N VAL A 50 23.22 4.39 -6.80
CA VAL A 50 21.92 3.72 -6.80
C VAL A 50 21.18 3.96 -8.11
N THR A 51 21.23 5.19 -8.63
CA THR A 51 20.65 5.56 -9.94
C THR A 51 21.16 4.66 -11.06
N GLU A 52 22.47 4.47 -11.18
CA GLU A 52 23.09 3.64 -12.22
C GLU A 52 22.59 2.19 -12.19
N ARG A 53 22.26 1.67 -10.99
CA ARG A 53 21.68 0.34 -10.82
C ARG A 53 20.21 0.26 -11.20
N LEU A 54 19.44 1.35 -11.04
CA LEU A 54 18.02 1.38 -11.40
C LEU A 54 17.78 1.49 -12.92
N ILE A 55 18.62 2.23 -13.64
CA ILE A 55 18.48 2.44 -15.10
C ILE A 55 18.30 1.13 -15.90
N PRO A 56 19.16 0.09 -15.74
CA PRO A 56 18.98 -1.15 -16.49
C PRO A 56 17.70 -1.90 -16.10
N ILE A 57 17.24 -1.81 -14.85
CA ILE A 57 15.98 -2.43 -14.38
C ILE A 57 14.78 -1.72 -15.02
N LEU A 58 14.77 -0.38 -14.97
CA LEU A 58 13.74 0.45 -15.59
C LEU A 58 13.60 0.13 -17.09
N LYS A 59 14.73 0.03 -17.81
CA LYS A 59 14.75 -0.34 -19.24
C LYS A 59 14.27 -1.76 -19.47
N LYS A 60 14.79 -2.74 -18.73
CA LYS A 60 14.45 -4.16 -18.87
C LYS A 60 12.95 -4.43 -18.70
N HIS A 61 12.32 -3.73 -17.76
CA HIS A 61 10.91 -3.90 -17.44
C HIS A 61 10.00 -2.87 -18.14
N ASN A 62 10.57 -2.03 -19.02
CA ASN A 62 9.86 -0.95 -19.71
C ASN A 62 9.02 -0.10 -18.75
N LEU A 63 9.57 0.23 -17.58
CA LEU A 63 8.89 1.04 -16.58
C LEU A 63 9.03 2.53 -16.93
N PRO A 64 7.99 3.35 -16.70
CA PRO A 64 8.06 4.79 -16.93
C PRO A 64 8.99 5.47 -15.92
N ALA A 65 8.96 5.02 -14.67
CA ALA A 65 9.80 5.53 -13.61
C ALA A 65 9.99 4.52 -12.47
N MET A 66 11.02 4.74 -11.66
CA MET A 66 11.33 4.00 -10.44
C MET A 66 11.92 4.94 -9.39
N THR A 67 11.69 4.62 -8.12
CA THR A 67 12.38 5.25 -6.98
C THR A 67 12.94 4.18 -6.06
N ALA A 68 14.04 4.46 -5.38
CA ALA A 68 14.62 3.60 -4.36
C ALA A 68 15.27 4.42 -3.24
N ALA A 69 15.24 3.88 -2.03
CA ALA A 69 15.96 4.43 -0.88
C ALA A 69 16.74 3.32 -0.16
N ILE A 70 17.92 3.67 0.36
CA ILE A 70 18.71 2.82 1.25
C ILE A 70 18.64 3.44 2.64
N VAL A 71 18.10 2.69 3.59
CA VAL A 71 17.95 3.11 4.98
C VAL A 71 18.74 2.14 5.87
N THR A 72 19.63 2.67 6.68
CA THR A 72 20.43 1.92 7.65
C THR A 72 20.14 2.41 9.06
N THR A 73 20.79 1.79 10.06
CA THR A 73 20.71 2.26 11.46
C THR A 73 21.26 3.67 11.65
N ARG A 74 22.03 4.19 10.68
CA ARG A 74 22.56 5.56 10.68
C ARG A 74 21.62 6.59 10.04
N GLY A 75 20.53 6.11 9.44
CA GLY A 75 19.56 6.95 8.73
C GLY A 75 19.49 6.62 7.24
N ILE A 76 19.01 7.59 6.46
CA ILE A 76 18.87 7.46 5.00
C ILE A 76 20.25 7.70 4.37
N GLU A 77 20.81 6.66 3.74
CA GLU A 77 22.11 6.76 3.06
C GLU A 77 21.96 7.18 1.60
N ALA A 78 20.86 6.80 0.95
CA ALA A 78 20.57 7.17 -0.43
C ALA A 78 19.07 7.24 -0.68
N VAL A 79 18.66 8.17 -1.54
CA VAL A 79 17.35 8.19 -2.20
C VAL A 79 17.62 8.52 -3.66
N CYS A 80 16.93 7.86 -4.58
CA CYS A 80 17.06 8.12 -6.00
C CYS A 80 15.75 7.91 -6.74
N ALA A 81 15.54 8.66 -7.81
CA ALA A 81 14.42 8.49 -8.74
C ALA A 81 14.93 8.55 -10.18
N VAL A 82 14.47 7.62 -11.01
CA VAL A 82 14.85 7.52 -12.43
C VAL A 82 13.61 7.38 -13.32
N GLY A 83 13.68 7.96 -14.52
CA GLY A 83 12.59 7.94 -15.51
C GLY A 83 11.78 9.22 -15.53
N VAL A 84 10.54 9.13 -16.01
CA VAL A 84 9.65 10.28 -16.22
C VAL A 84 8.33 10.11 -15.49
N ARG A 85 7.77 11.21 -14.98
CA ARG A 85 6.48 11.21 -14.27
C ARG A 85 5.36 10.68 -15.15
N LYS A 86 5.40 10.90 -16.46
CA LYS A 86 4.39 10.41 -17.41
C LYS A 86 5.05 10.02 -18.73
N ARG A 87 4.88 8.76 -19.14
CA ARG A 87 5.29 8.32 -20.50
C ARG A 87 4.72 9.26 -21.58
N GLY A 88 5.59 9.64 -22.52
CA GLY A 88 5.26 10.60 -23.58
C GLY A 88 5.52 12.05 -23.21
N THR A 89 6.08 12.31 -22.02
CA THR A 89 6.62 13.62 -21.64
C THR A 89 8.07 13.47 -21.21
N ASP A 90 8.81 14.58 -21.22
CA ASP A 90 10.20 14.65 -20.74
C ASP A 90 10.29 15.15 -19.29
N VAL A 91 9.19 15.09 -18.54
CA VAL A 91 9.16 15.57 -17.14
C VAL A 91 9.77 14.49 -16.25
N PRO A 92 10.97 14.68 -15.67
CA PRO A 92 11.63 13.67 -14.87
C PRO A 92 10.90 13.44 -13.55
N VAL A 93 11.01 12.23 -13.01
CA VAL A 93 10.66 12.01 -11.59
C VAL A 93 11.71 12.62 -10.67
N ALA A 94 11.27 13.06 -9.49
CA ALA A 94 12.13 13.59 -8.45
C ALA A 94 12.11 12.69 -7.20
N SER A 95 13.16 12.75 -6.39
CA SER A 95 13.26 11.99 -5.13
C SER A 95 12.19 12.38 -4.10
N GLY A 96 11.64 13.60 -4.19
CA GLY A 96 10.53 14.08 -3.37
C GLY A 96 9.13 13.83 -3.95
N ASP A 97 9.03 13.09 -5.06
CA ASP A 97 7.73 12.73 -5.64
C ASP A 97 6.94 11.80 -4.71
N LEU A 98 5.62 11.90 -4.77
CA LEU A 98 4.69 11.07 -4.03
C LEU A 98 4.33 9.82 -4.84
N TRP A 99 4.30 8.67 -4.17
CA TRP A 99 4.06 7.37 -4.79
C TRP A 99 2.97 6.61 -4.05
N HIS A 100 2.13 5.89 -4.78
CA HIS A 100 1.22 4.92 -4.16
C HIS A 100 2.02 3.74 -3.62
N LEU A 101 1.94 3.54 -2.30
CA LEU A 101 2.58 2.42 -1.63
C LEU A 101 1.80 1.10 -1.76
N GLY A 102 0.51 1.20 -2.11
CA GLY A 102 -0.35 0.04 -2.27
C GLY A 102 -0.41 -0.79 -0.98
N SER A 103 0.01 -2.05 -1.05
CA SER A 103 -0.18 -3.00 0.04
C SER A 103 0.74 -2.80 1.24
N ASP A 104 1.73 -1.92 1.16
CA ASP A 104 2.56 -1.55 2.33
C ASP A 104 1.71 -0.89 3.44
N GLY A 105 0.56 -0.29 3.09
CA GLY A 105 -0.41 0.21 4.07
C GLY A 105 -0.91 -0.85 5.06
N LYS A 106 -0.81 -2.14 4.71
CA LYS A 106 -1.14 -3.25 5.63
C LYS A 106 -0.25 -3.29 6.86
N ALA A 107 1.05 -3.01 6.69
CA ALA A 107 1.97 -2.94 7.82
C ALA A 107 1.58 -1.81 8.78
N MET A 108 1.11 -0.67 8.26
CA MET A 108 0.62 0.45 9.06
C MET A 108 -0.66 0.08 9.82
N THR A 109 -1.63 -0.56 9.16
CA THR A 109 -2.84 -1.06 9.83
C THR A 109 -2.52 -2.09 10.91
N ALA A 110 -1.63 -3.05 10.63
CA ALA A 110 -1.21 -4.05 11.62
C ALA A 110 -0.50 -3.41 12.83
N THR A 111 0.30 -2.37 12.60
CA THR A 111 0.95 -1.59 13.67
C THR A 111 -0.08 -0.90 14.55
N LEU A 112 -1.12 -0.30 13.96
CA LEU A 112 -2.19 0.33 14.73
C LEU A 112 -2.97 -0.69 15.58
N VAL A 113 -3.25 -1.88 15.03
CA VAL A 113 -3.83 -2.99 15.82
C VAL A 113 -2.90 -3.38 16.97
N ALA A 114 -1.60 -3.52 16.72
CA ALA A 114 -0.62 -3.87 17.75
C ALA A 114 -0.58 -2.83 18.89
N LYS A 115 -0.63 -1.53 18.56
CA LYS A 115 -0.73 -0.45 19.56
C LYS A 115 -1.99 -0.58 20.42
N LEU A 116 -3.15 -0.87 19.82
CA LEU A 116 -4.39 -1.09 20.58
C LEU A 116 -4.31 -2.32 21.48
N VAL A 117 -3.60 -3.37 21.05
CA VAL A 117 -3.36 -4.57 21.87
C VAL A 117 -2.43 -4.27 23.04
N GLU A 118 -1.34 -3.55 22.80
CA GLU A 118 -0.41 -3.09 23.84
C GLU A 118 -1.11 -2.22 24.90
N GLN A 119 -2.02 -1.35 24.46
CA GLN A 119 -2.87 -0.53 25.33
C GLN A 119 -3.96 -1.32 26.08
N GLY A 120 -4.09 -2.63 25.86
CA GLY A 120 -5.12 -3.46 26.47
C GLY A 120 -6.54 -3.21 25.95
N ARG A 121 -6.70 -2.42 24.88
CA ARG A 121 -8.00 -2.07 24.28
C ARG A 121 -8.51 -3.12 23.30
N LEU A 122 -7.64 -4.03 22.88
CA LEU A 122 -7.93 -5.12 21.95
C LEU A 122 -7.11 -6.35 22.33
N LYS A 123 -7.58 -7.54 21.97
CA LYS A 123 -6.78 -8.77 22.04
C LYS A 123 -6.64 -9.38 20.66
N TRP A 124 -5.52 -10.05 20.42
CA TRP A 124 -5.26 -10.74 19.14
C TRP A 124 -6.31 -11.81 18.81
N ASP A 125 -6.87 -12.45 19.85
CA ASP A 125 -7.90 -13.49 19.77
C ASP A 125 -9.34 -12.95 19.83
N THR A 126 -9.52 -11.63 19.92
CA THR A 126 -10.86 -11.02 19.82
C THR A 126 -11.51 -11.44 18.49
N THR A 127 -12.73 -11.98 18.59
CA THR A 127 -13.47 -12.56 17.47
C THR A 127 -14.34 -11.52 16.77
N MET A 128 -14.68 -11.75 15.51
CA MET A 128 -15.57 -10.85 14.75
C MET A 128 -16.94 -10.70 15.38
N ALA A 129 -17.51 -11.79 15.91
CA ALA A 129 -18.77 -11.71 16.66
C ALA A 129 -18.64 -10.95 17.99
N GLY A 130 -17.44 -10.93 18.59
CA GLY A 130 -17.16 -10.13 19.78
C GLY A 130 -17.03 -8.63 19.48
N VAL A 131 -16.48 -8.26 18.32
CA VAL A 131 -16.37 -6.85 17.90
C VAL A 131 -17.71 -6.30 17.40
N PHE A 132 -18.47 -7.10 16.66
CA PHE A 132 -19.74 -6.70 16.03
C PHE A 132 -20.91 -7.57 16.53
N PRO A 133 -21.25 -7.52 17.83
CA PRO A 133 -22.34 -8.34 18.39
C PRO A 133 -23.69 -8.04 17.73
N GLU A 134 -23.93 -6.80 17.31
CA GLU A 134 -25.14 -6.39 16.60
C GLU A 134 -25.32 -7.09 15.24
N LEU A 135 -24.23 -7.52 14.63
CA LEU A 135 -24.24 -8.27 13.36
C LEU A 135 -24.21 -9.78 13.58
N ALA A 136 -24.01 -10.27 14.81
CA ALA A 136 -23.83 -11.68 15.08
C ALA A 136 -25.02 -12.55 14.64
N GLY A 137 -26.24 -12.01 14.61
CA GLY A 137 -27.43 -12.71 14.13
C GLY A 137 -27.39 -13.05 12.64
N THR A 138 -26.85 -12.15 11.81
CA THR A 138 -26.79 -12.27 10.34
C THR A 138 -25.40 -12.66 9.83
N MET A 139 -24.38 -12.59 10.69
CA MET A 139 -23.00 -12.95 10.37
C MET A 139 -22.88 -14.44 10.03
N HIS A 140 -22.16 -14.74 8.96
CA HIS A 140 -21.93 -16.13 8.53
C HIS A 140 -21.28 -16.94 9.68
N PRO A 141 -21.77 -18.16 10.01
CA PRO A 141 -21.30 -18.92 11.18
C PRO A 141 -19.79 -19.17 11.23
N LYS A 142 -19.16 -19.39 10.07
CA LYS A 142 -17.70 -19.56 9.97
C LYS A 142 -16.89 -18.27 10.16
N PHE A 143 -17.52 -17.12 9.99
CA PHE A 143 -16.86 -15.82 10.15
C PHE A 143 -16.93 -15.32 11.60
N LYS A 144 -17.99 -15.67 12.33
CA LYS A 144 -18.15 -15.35 13.77
C LYS A 144 -16.90 -15.61 14.62
N PRO A 145 -16.25 -16.78 14.56
CA PRO A 145 -15.08 -17.08 15.38
C PRO A 145 -13.76 -16.58 14.78
N VAL A 146 -13.77 -15.94 13.60
CA VAL A 146 -12.53 -15.40 13.02
C VAL A 146 -11.96 -14.34 13.95
N THR A 147 -10.67 -14.43 14.25
CA THR A 147 -10.00 -13.47 15.14
C THR A 147 -9.35 -12.33 14.37
N VAL A 148 -9.06 -11.22 15.07
CA VAL A 148 -8.28 -10.11 14.50
C VAL A 148 -6.93 -10.60 13.98
N ALA A 149 -6.21 -11.45 14.73
CA ALA A 149 -4.95 -12.02 14.27
C ALA A 149 -5.10 -12.84 12.98
N GLN A 150 -6.18 -13.61 12.85
CA GLN A 150 -6.46 -14.38 11.63
C GLN A 150 -6.74 -13.49 10.42
N LEU A 151 -7.35 -12.31 10.60
CA LEU A 151 -7.51 -11.34 9.51
C LEU A 151 -6.14 -10.85 9.00
N LEU A 152 -5.28 -10.38 9.91
CA LEU A 152 -3.96 -9.83 9.57
C LEU A 152 -3.01 -10.88 8.97
N GLN A 153 -3.18 -12.15 9.35
CA GLN A 153 -2.43 -13.29 8.81
C GLN A 153 -2.99 -13.81 7.48
N HIS A 154 -4.02 -13.18 6.93
CA HIS A 154 -4.73 -13.66 5.73
C HIS A 154 -5.33 -15.07 5.90
N ARG A 155 -5.73 -15.42 7.12
CA ARG A 155 -6.32 -16.73 7.51
C ARG A 155 -7.80 -16.65 7.85
N GLY A 156 -8.43 -15.49 7.66
CA GLY A 156 -9.87 -15.29 7.90
C GLY A 156 -10.80 -15.99 6.91
N GLY A 157 -10.27 -16.69 5.90
CA GLY A 157 -11.08 -17.40 4.89
C GLY A 157 -11.83 -16.48 3.92
N LEU A 158 -11.41 -15.21 3.82
CA LEU A 158 -12.02 -14.17 3.02
C LEU A 158 -11.54 -14.21 1.55
N PRO A 159 -12.34 -13.71 0.60
CA PRO A 159 -11.87 -13.45 -0.76
C PRO A 159 -10.75 -12.41 -0.77
N ALA A 160 -10.02 -12.31 -1.88
CA ALA A 160 -8.92 -11.38 -2.01
C ALA A 160 -9.39 -9.92 -1.88
N ASN A 161 -10.45 -9.56 -2.61
CA ASN A 161 -11.04 -8.22 -2.65
C ASN A 161 -12.57 -8.31 -2.48
N LEU A 162 -13.21 -7.17 -2.25
CA LEU A 162 -14.66 -7.04 -2.40
C LEU A 162 -15.04 -7.36 -3.85
N ASN A 163 -16.20 -7.97 -4.06
CA ASN A 163 -16.74 -8.05 -5.42
C ASN A 163 -17.33 -6.68 -5.81
N LEU A 164 -17.38 -6.41 -7.12
CA LEU A 164 -17.83 -5.13 -7.65
C LEU A 164 -19.26 -4.75 -7.22
N ARG A 165 -20.14 -5.74 -7.01
CA ARG A 165 -21.52 -5.50 -6.56
C ARG A 165 -21.57 -4.99 -5.12
N ASP A 166 -20.79 -5.59 -4.23
CA ASP A 166 -20.70 -5.19 -2.82
C ASP A 166 -19.99 -3.84 -2.67
N TYR A 167 -19.04 -3.55 -3.56
CA TYR A 167 -18.39 -2.24 -3.68
C TYR A 167 -19.36 -1.14 -4.18
N LEU A 168 -20.14 -1.42 -5.22
CA LEU A 168 -21.14 -0.49 -5.76
C LEU A 168 -22.35 -0.31 -4.84
N ALA A 169 -22.63 -1.25 -3.94
CA ALA A 169 -23.64 -1.08 -2.90
C ALA A 169 -23.16 -0.18 -1.75
N THR A 170 -21.84 -0.04 -1.57
CA THR A 170 -21.25 0.74 -0.49
C THR A 170 -20.88 2.17 -0.92
N MET A 171 -20.54 2.42 -2.20
CA MET A 171 -20.24 3.75 -2.83
C MET A 171 -19.35 4.72 -2.03
N CYS A 172 -18.72 4.25 -0.97
CA CYS A 172 -17.89 4.99 -0.04
C CYS A 172 -17.05 3.95 0.70
N VAL A 173 -15.72 4.10 0.67
CA VAL A 173 -14.79 3.21 1.38
C VAL A 173 -15.10 3.18 2.89
N ARG A 174 -15.65 4.28 3.43
CA ARG A 174 -16.18 4.39 4.79
C ARG A 174 -17.45 3.58 5.02
N CYS A 175 -18.35 3.50 4.03
CA CYS A 175 -19.54 2.64 4.09
C CYS A 175 -19.20 1.15 3.89
N ALA A 176 -18.09 0.83 3.22
CA ALA A 176 -17.55 -0.53 3.18
C ALA A 176 -16.93 -0.98 4.53
N ARG A 177 -16.64 -0.03 5.43
CA ARG A 177 -16.22 -0.28 6.84
C ARG A 177 -17.37 -0.14 7.85
N GLY A 178 -18.52 0.41 7.43
CA GLY A 178 -19.73 0.52 8.25
C GLY A 178 -20.64 -0.73 8.22
N PRO A 179 -21.79 -0.72 8.93
CA PRO A 179 -22.71 -1.86 9.05
C PRO A 179 -23.33 -2.35 7.72
N CYS A 180 -23.08 -1.64 6.62
CA CYS A 180 -23.52 -2.00 5.27
C CYS A 180 -22.73 -3.16 4.64
N ALA A 181 -21.80 -3.80 5.34
CA ALA A 181 -21.27 -5.12 4.97
C ALA A 181 -22.31 -6.25 5.19
N SER A 182 -23.59 -5.98 4.96
CA SER A 182 -24.70 -6.95 5.04
C SER A 182 -24.84 -7.81 3.78
N THR A 183 -23.91 -7.73 2.84
CA THR A 183 -23.83 -8.70 1.75
C THR A 183 -23.03 -9.91 2.20
N SER A 184 -23.79 -10.95 2.55
CA SER A 184 -23.32 -12.31 2.84
C SER A 184 -22.03 -12.63 2.07
N PRO A 185 -20.87 -12.81 2.77
CA PRO A 185 -19.64 -13.14 2.10
C PRO A 185 -19.89 -14.42 1.32
N SER A 186 -19.75 -14.34 0.00
CA SER A 186 -19.86 -15.49 -0.89
C SER A 186 -19.12 -16.68 -0.27
N ARG A 187 -19.92 -17.64 0.20
CA ARG A 187 -19.58 -18.95 0.77
C ARG A 187 -18.08 -19.15 1.06
N PRO A 188 -17.62 -19.07 2.33
CA PRO A 188 -16.27 -19.44 2.69
C PRO A 188 -15.98 -20.85 2.17
N ARG A 189 -15.13 -20.95 1.15
CA ARG A 189 -14.77 -22.24 0.55
C ARG A 189 -14.21 -23.12 1.66
N ARG A 190 -14.70 -24.36 1.72
CA ARG A 190 -14.15 -25.40 2.58
C ARG A 190 -12.63 -25.43 2.40
N SER A 191 -11.89 -25.05 3.43
CA SER A 191 -10.80 -25.85 3.97
C SER A 191 -10.51 -25.31 5.37
N ARG A 192 -9.88 -26.14 6.19
CA ARG A 192 -9.51 -25.91 7.60
C ARG A 192 -8.97 -24.49 7.84
N ALA A 193 -8.94 -24.06 9.09
CA ALA A 193 -8.24 -22.86 9.58
C ALA A 193 -6.71 -22.82 9.28
N GLN A 194 -6.25 -23.23 8.10
CA GLN A 194 -4.87 -23.64 7.81
C GLN A 194 -4.30 -23.20 6.44
N SER A 195 -5.05 -22.61 5.50
CA SER A 195 -4.43 -22.00 4.31
C SER A 195 -4.49 -20.48 4.39
N SER A 196 -3.33 -19.83 4.45
CA SER A 196 -3.21 -18.38 4.29
C SER A 196 -3.52 -18.03 2.84
N LYS A 197 -4.48 -17.14 2.62
CA LYS A 197 -4.83 -16.61 1.30
C LYS A 197 -4.93 -15.10 1.37
N TYR A 198 -4.04 -14.44 0.66
CA TYR A 198 -3.97 -12.98 0.59
C TYR A 198 -5.35 -12.33 0.41
N SER A 199 -5.64 -11.37 1.27
CA SER A 199 -6.94 -10.69 1.34
C SER A 199 -6.78 -9.24 1.77
N ASN A 200 -7.08 -8.32 0.84
CA ASN A 200 -7.32 -6.92 1.12
C ASN A 200 -8.57 -6.75 2.00
N LEU A 201 -9.62 -7.55 1.75
CA LEU A 201 -10.84 -7.52 2.56
C LEU A 201 -10.57 -7.78 4.04
N GLY A 202 -9.66 -8.69 4.37
CA GLY A 202 -9.27 -8.91 5.77
C GLY A 202 -8.72 -7.64 6.46
N TYR A 203 -7.96 -6.83 5.73
CA TYR A 203 -7.41 -5.57 6.24
C TYR A 203 -8.44 -4.43 6.26
N ILE A 204 -9.40 -4.42 5.34
CA ILE A 204 -10.55 -3.50 5.39
C ILE A 204 -11.38 -3.77 6.65
N ILE A 205 -11.63 -5.04 6.96
CA ILE A 205 -12.35 -5.41 8.20
C ILE A 205 -11.51 -5.09 9.44
N ALA A 206 -10.18 -5.32 9.40
CA ALA A 206 -9.31 -4.91 10.51
C ALA A 206 -9.37 -3.39 10.76
N ALA A 207 -9.44 -2.56 9.71
CA ALA A 207 -9.67 -1.13 9.86
C ALA A 207 -11.06 -0.85 10.49
N ALA A 208 -12.12 -1.54 10.06
CA ALA A 208 -13.45 -1.40 10.68
C ALA A 208 -13.47 -1.78 12.17
N VAL A 209 -12.69 -2.81 12.58
CA VAL A 209 -12.52 -3.17 14.00
C VAL A 209 -11.91 -2.00 14.78
N ILE A 210 -10.86 -1.38 14.25
CA ILE A 210 -10.21 -0.22 14.86
C ILE A 210 -11.21 0.93 14.99
N GLU A 211 -11.97 1.22 13.92
CA GLU A 211 -12.95 2.32 13.93
C GLU A 211 -14.04 2.07 14.97
N LYS A 212 -14.57 0.84 15.06
CA LYS A 212 -15.59 0.43 16.04
C LYS A 212 -15.13 0.55 17.49
N LEU A 213 -13.86 0.29 17.79
CA LEU A 213 -13.32 0.31 19.15
C LEU A 213 -12.86 1.70 19.63
N THR A 214 -12.76 2.64 18.70
CA THR A 214 -12.21 3.96 18.98
C THR A 214 -13.20 5.10 18.73
N ASP A 215 -14.24 4.88 17.92
CA ASP A 215 -15.13 5.90 17.35
C ASP A 215 -14.37 6.96 16.52
N ARG A 216 -13.24 6.56 15.91
CA ARG A 216 -12.37 7.40 15.09
C ARG A 216 -12.08 6.70 13.77
N THR A 217 -11.82 7.45 12.70
CA THR A 217 -11.52 6.79 11.42
C THR A 217 -10.13 6.16 11.42
N TRP A 218 -9.95 5.15 10.59
CA TRP A 218 -8.63 4.56 10.35
C TRP A 218 -7.62 5.61 9.86
N GLU A 219 -8.02 6.51 8.95
CA GLU A 219 -7.16 7.58 8.44
C GLU A 219 -6.70 8.55 9.55
N GLN A 220 -7.63 8.95 10.44
CA GLN A 220 -7.32 9.81 11.58
C GLN A 220 -6.28 9.13 12.48
N LEU A 221 -6.51 7.86 12.81
CA LEU A 221 -5.60 7.11 13.69
C LEU A 221 -4.25 6.84 13.04
N ILE A 222 -4.18 6.50 11.76
CA ILE A 222 -2.89 6.38 11.06
C ILE A 222 -2.13 7.71 11.09
N THR A 223 -2.84 8.83 10.89
CA THR A 223 -2.20 10.15 10.91
C THR A 223 -1.65 10.48 12.29
N GLU A 224 -2.42 10.25 13.34
CA GLU A 224 -2.06 10.66 14.70
C GLU A 224 -1.15 9.68 15.42
N GLU A 225 -1.31 8.37 15.19
CA GLU A 225 -0.59 7.33 15.92
C GLU A 225 0.68 6.88 15.19
N LEU A 226 0.80 7.17 13.89
CA LEU A 226 1.95 6.80 13.07
C LEU A 226 2.56 8.02 12.35
N PHE A 227 1.84 8.69 11.45
CA PHE A 227 2.48 9.70 10.60
C PHE A 227 3.04 10.88 11.39
N THR A 228 2.25 11.44 12.30
CA THR A 228 2.65 12.59 13.14
C THR A 228 3.84 12.26 14.05
N PRO A 229 3.81 11.21 14.89
CA PRO A 229 4.92 10.90 15.79
C PRO A 229 6.18 10.45 15.06
N LEU A 230 6.08 9.92 13.84
CA LEU A 230 7.23 9.55 13.01
C LEU A 230 7.70 10.69 12.08
N GLY A 231 7.07 11.87 12.12
CA GLY A 231 7.44 13.01 11.28
C GLY A 231 7.19 12.79 9.78
N MET A 232 6.25 11.93 9.41
CA MET A 232 5.92 11.59 8.01
C MET A 232 5.02 12.66 7.38
N THR A 233 5.54 13.87 7.21
CA THR A 233 4.77 15.05 6.77
C THR A 233 4.33 15.02 5.30
N SER A 234 4.92 14.14 4.48
CA SER A 234 4.54 13.94 3.07
C SER A 234 3.60 12.76 2.85
N ALA A 235 3.31 11.97 3.90
CA ALA A 235 2.40 10.83 3.79
C ALA A 235 0.94 11.29 3.88
N GLY A 236 0.08 10.63 3.11
CA GLY A 236 -1.34 10.95 3.05
C GLY A 236 -2.16 9.85 2.40
N PHE A 237 -3.45 10.13 2.22
CA PHE A 237 -4.42 9.21 1.63
C PHE A 237 -4.91 9.78 0.29
N GLY A 238 -5.34 8.89 -0.61
CA GLY A 238 -5.83 9.28 -1.93
C GLY A 238 -4.74 9.30 -3.02
N GLY A 239 -5.16 9.68 -4.22
CA GLY A 239 -4.31 9.82 -5.39
C GLY A 239 -3.25 10.93 -5.29
N THR A 240 -2.15 10.80 -6.03
CA THR A 240 -1.06 11.80 -6.08
C THR A 240 -1.22 12.81 -7.22
N GLY A 241 -0.80 14.05 -6.97
CA GLY A 241 -0.72 15.13 -7.98
C GLY A 241 -1.99 15.92 -8.21
N THR A 242 -1.91 16.94 -9.06
CA THR A 242 -3.05 17.77 -9.44
C THR A 242 -3.69 17.21 -10.71
N PRO A 243 -5.03 17.04 -10.76
CA PRO A 243 -5.71 16.53 -11.96
C PRO A 243 -5.31 17.28 -13.23
N GLY A 244 -4.83 16.53 -14.24
CA GLY A 244 -4.42 17.07 -15.53
C GLY A 244 -3.02 17.68 -15.58
N ARG A 245 -2.33 17.80 -14.44
CA ARG A 245 -0.94 18.28 -14.36
C ARG A 245 0.04 17.12 -14.27
N VAL A 246 1.28 17.31 -14.72
CA VAL A 246 2.38 16.34 -14.59
C VAL A 246 3.32 16.78 -13.47
N ASP A 247 2.75 17.06 -12.30
CA ASP A 247 3.43 17.53 -11.09
C ASP A 247 3.83 16.40 -10.13
N GLN A 248 3.27 15.21 -10.31
CA GLN A 248 3.61 13.97 -9.61
C GLN A 248 3.62 12.79 -10.61
N PRO A 249 4.21 11.63 -10.26
CA PRO A 249 4.17 10.42 -11.09
C PRO A 249 2.73 10.01 -11.42
N TRP A 250 2.44 9.82 -12.71
CA TRP A 250 1.16 9.34 -13.18
C TRP A 250 1.08 7.82 -13.08
N PRO A 251 -0.11 7.25 -12.82
CA PRO A 251 -0.30 5.82 -12.95
C PRO A 251 -0.27 5.41 -14.43
N HIS A 252 0.26 4.22 -14.70
CA HIS A 252 0.27 3.59 -16.03
C HIS A 252 -0.35 2.21 -15.95
N PHE A 253 -1.02 1.81 -17.03
CA PHE A 253 -1.50 0.43 -17.20
C PHE A 253 -0.32 -0.51 -17.50
N SER A 254 -0.55 -1.83 -17.42
CA SER A 254 0.46 -2.86 -17.70
C SER A 254 1.04 -2.80 -19.13
N ASN A 255 0.31 -2.20 -20.07
CA ASN A 255 0.79 -1.93 -21.43
C ASN A 255 1.63 -0.64 -21.56
N GLY A 256 1.92 0.02 -20.44
CA GLY A 256 2.71 1.26 -20.37
C GLY A 256 1.95 2.54 -20.72
N LYS A 257 0.67 2.46 -21.14
CA LYS A 257 -0.14 3.65 -21.40
C LYS A 257 -0.44 4.39 -20.10
N PRO A 258 -0.29 5.72 -20.04
CA PRO A 258 -0.75 6.50 -18.88
C PRO A 258 -2.25 6.29 -18.65
N ALA A 259 -2.67 6.31 -17.39
CA ALA A 259 -4.08 6.40 -17.05
C ALA A 259 -4.69 7.69 -17.63
N PRO A 260 -6.02 7.73 -17.86
CA PRO A 260 -6.68 8.92 -18.42
C PRO A 260 -6.55 10.16 -17.53
N GLN A 261 -6.37 9.98 -16.22
CA GLN A 261 -6.30 11.04 -15.23
C GLN A 261 -5.31 10.66 -14.11
N ASN A 262 -4.76 11.67 -13.41
CA ASN A 262 -4.01 11.59 -12.16
C ASN A 262 -4.73 12.36 -11.03
N GLY A 263 -4.16 12.40 -9.84
CA GLY A 263 -4.71 13.16 -8.72
C GLY A 263 -5.66 12.37 -7.81
N PRO A 264 -6.26 13.01 -6.80
CA PRO A 264 -6.85 12.33 -5.64
C PRO A 264 -7.89 11.24 -5.94
N ALA A 265 -8.59 11.36 -7.08
CA ALA A 265 -9.60 10.40 -7.52
C ALA A 265 -9.04 9.09 -8.13
N THR A 266 -7.71 8.99 -8.32
CA THR A 266 -7.05 7.79 -8.87
C THR A 266 -6.58 6.81 -7.80
N ASP A 267 -7.00 7.00 -6.55
CA ASP A 267 -6.74 6.03 -5.51
C ASP A 267 -7.22 4.64 -5.94
N THR A 268 -6.45 3.64 -5.54
CA THR A 268 -6.79 2.23 -5.74
C THR A 268 -8.10 1.94 -5.03
N ARG A 269 -9.16 1.74 -5.82
CA ARG A 269 -10.44 1.26 -5.31
C ARG A 269 -10.21 -0.11 -4.66
N PRO A 270 -10.65 -0.34 -3.40
CA PRO A 270 -10.36 -1.55 -2.63
C PRO A 270 -10.75 -2.88 -3.31
#